data_AF-A0A523TGK7-F1
#
_entry.id   AF-A0A523TGK7-F1
#
_cell.length_a   1.000
_cell.length_b   1.000
_cell.length_c   1.000
_cell.angle_alpha   90.00
_cell.angle_beta   90.00
_cell.angle_gamma   90.00
#
_symmetry.space_group_name_H-M   'P 1'
#
loop_
_entity.id
_entity.type
_entity.pdbx_description
1 polymer ?
#
loop_
_entity_poly.entity_id
_entity_poly.type
_entity_poly.pdbx_seq_one_letter_code
_entity_poly.pdbx_strand_id
1 'polypeptide(L)'
;YPPVCPFNLNEKDTIYQTLKKLDLMNKPESSVKVIFYPVYLSKNDQLLELDYYEAVAGCDMGIYPSTYEPYGLTPLEALALGVPAVTTDLSGFGLLVNEQLSEENNGIFVLNRKGRTNEEAAVDLAKIIIKHSKLSIEEVTNARITAREISELYSWQNIIKKYRTSYDEAVNRIHKN
;
A
#
# COMPACT_ATOMS: atom_id res chain seq x y z
N TYR A 1 6.14 -28.12 -6.84
CA TYR A 1 6.38 -26.71 -7.21
C TYR A 1 6.86 -25.95 -5.97
N PRO A 2 7.51 -24.78 -6.10
CA PRO A 2 7.98 -24.00 -4.94
C PRO A 2 6.87 -23.78 -3.91
N PRO A 3 7.13 -23.93 -2.60
CA PRO A 3 6.10 -23.75 -1.58
C PRO A 3 5.61 -22.29 -1.57
N VAL A 4 4.34 -22.09 -1.24
CA VAL A 4 3.76 -20.74 -1.07
C VAL A 4 4.13 -20.09 0.26
N CYS A 5 4.59 -20.86 1.24
CA CYS A 5 5.01 -20.38 2.56
C CYS A 5 6.29 -21.12 2.96
N PRO A 6 7.36 -20.40 3.33
CA PRO A 6 8.61 -21.03 3.80
C PRO A 6 8.55 -21.44 5.29
N PHE A 7 7.47 -21.12 6.01
CA PHE A 7 7.28 -21.43 7.42
C PHE A 7 6.24 -22.55 7.64
N ASN A 8 6.36 -23.24 8.78
CA ASN A 8 5.34 -24.18 9.24
C ASN A 8 4.13 -23.41 9.79
N LEU A 9 2.99 -23.54 9.11
CA LEU A 9 1.75 -22.88 9.48
C LEU A 9 0.82 -23.80 10.28
N ASN A 10 -0.07 -23.19 11.05
CA ASN A 10 -1.27 -23.88 11.50
C ASN A 10 -2.16 -24.19 10.29
N GLU A 11 -2.69 -25.41 10.19
CA GLU A 11 -3.59 -25.80 9.10
C GLU A 11 -4.82 -24.90 8.97
N LYS A 12 -5.24 -24.21 10.03
CA LYS A 12 -6.39 -23.30 10.03
C LYS A 12 -6.07 -21.85 9.62
N ASP A 13 -4.84 -21.57 9.21
CA ASP A 13 -4.45 -20.22 8.77
C ASP A 13 -5.32 -19.76 7.57
N THR A 14 -5.97 -18.60 7.74
CA THR A 14 -6.98 -18.12 6.79
C THR A 14 -6.38 -17.69 5.45
N ILE A 15 -5.14 -17.18 5.45
CA ILE A 15 -4.43 -16.77 4.23
C ILE A 15 -4.08 -18.03 3.44
N TYR A 16 -3.43 -19.01 4.07
CA TYR A 16 -3.06 -20.25 3.43
C TYR A 16 -4.27 -21.03 2.89
N GLN A 17 -5.36 -21.12 3.65
CA GLN A 17 -6.59 -21.77 3.19
C GLN A 17 -7.23 -21.03 2.00
N THR A 18 -7.18 -19.70 1.99
CA THR A 18 -7.64 -18.90 0.85
C THR A 18 -6.82 -19.17 -0.41
N LEU A 19 -5.48 -19.18 -0.30
CA LEU A 19 -4.58 -19.49 -1.41
C LEU A 19 -4.85 -20.87 -2.00
N LYS A 20 -5.03 -21.87 -1.13
CA LYS A 20 -5.36 -23.25 -1.53
C LYS A 20 -6.73 -23.32 -2.23
N LYS A 21 -7.74 -22.64 -1.70
CA LYS A 21 -9.09 -22.58 -2.30
C LYS A 21 -9.08 -21.96 -3.70
N LEU A 22 -8.22 -20.95 -3.92
CA LEU A 22 -8.06 -20.25 -5.20
C LEU A 22 -7.03 -20.92 -6.14
N ASP A 23 -6.47 -22.07 -5.75
CA ASP A 23 -5.43 -22.80 -6.49
C ASP A 23 -4.17 -21.96 -6.79
N LEU A 24 -3.87 -20.98 -5.94
CA LEU A 24 -2.69 -20.11 -6.03
C LEU A 24 -1.48 -20.77 -5.36
N MET A 25 -1.12 -21.96 -5.86
CA MET A 25 -0.13 -22.84 -5.25
C MET A 25 1.23 -22.81 -5.98
N ASN A 26 1.59 -21.74 -6.70
CA ASN A 26 2.87 -21.63 -7.44
C ASN A 26 3.13 -22.74 -8.48
N LYS A 27 2.09 -23.34 -9.05
CA LYS A 27 2.24 -24.34 -10.13
C LYS A 27 3.04 -23.76 -11.30
N PRO A 28 3.79 -24.56 -12.08
CA PRO A 28 4.62 -24.08 -13.17
C PRO A 28 3.87 -23.15 -14.15
N GLU A 29 2.64 -23.50 -14.49
CA GLU A 29 1.74 -22.78 -15.40
C GLU A 29 1.20 -21.44 -14.87
N SER A 30 1.29 -21.17 -13.56
CA SER A 30 0.77 -19.94 -12.97
C SER A 30 1.69 -18.74 -13.31
N SER A 31 1.17 -17.72 -13.98
CA SER A 31 1.94 -16.49 -14.26
C SER A 31 2.22 -15.64 -13.02
N VAL A 32 1.38 -15.78 -11.99
CA VAL A 32 1.55 -15.10 -10.69
C VAL A 32 2.03 -16.13 -9.68
N LYS A 33 3.12 -15.81 -8.97
CA LYS A 33 3.64 -16.59 -7.85
C LYS A 33 3.37 -15.84 -6.55
N VAL A 34 3.15 -16.57 -5.47
CA VAL A 34 2.83 -16.06 -4.14
C VAL A 34 3.84 -16.58 -3.14
N ILE A 35 4.36 -15.69 -2.30
CA ILE A 35 5.16 -16.02 -1.13
C ILE A 35 4.47 -15.38 0.07
N PHE A 36 3.88 -16.20 0.94
CA PHE A 36 3.30 -15.81 2.21
C PHE A 36 4.39 -15.87 3.29
N TYR A 37 4.68 -14.72 3.90
CA TYR A 37 5.73 -14.54 4.90
C TYR A 37 5.11 -14.13 6.26
N PRO A 38 4.70 -15.10 7.11
CA PRO A 38 3.90 -14.87 8.33
C PRO A 38 4.72 -14.37 9.54
N VAL A 39 5.86 -13.73 9.32
CA VAL A 39 6.71 -13.16 10.38
C VAL A 39 7.22 -11.79 9.96
N TYR A 40 7.64 -10.97 10.92
CA TYR A 40 8.29 -9.71 10.58
C TYR A 40 9.63 -9.95 9.90
N LEU A 41 9.90 -9.15 8.87
CA LEU A 41 11.17 -9.17 8.15
C LEU A 41 12.32 -8.76 9.06
N SER A 42 13.43 -9.49 8.97
CA SER A 42 14.62 -9.22 9.75
C SER A 42 15.87 -9.60 8.98
N LYS A 43 16.92 -8.77 9.08
CA LYS A 43 18.26 -9.11 8.59
C LYS A 43 18.81 -10.43 9.16
N ASN A 44 18.27 -10.88 10.29
CA ASN A 44 18.70 -12.09 10.98
C ASN A 44 17.77 -13.30 10.72
N ASP A 45 16.80 -13.19 9.81
CA ASP A 45 15.86 -14.29 9.52
C ASP A 45 16.44 -15.44 8.67
N GLN A 46 17.69 -15.29 8.20
CA GLN A 46 18.47 -16.29 7.44
C GLN A 46 17.79 -16.77 6.15
N LEU A 47 16.77 -16.05 5.68
CA LEU A 47 15.98 -16.44 4.52
C LEU A 47 15.93 -15.33 3.48
N LEU A 48 15.39 -14.16 3.86
CA LEU A 48 15.41 -12.98 3.01
C LEU A 48 16.55 -12.04 3.42
N GLU A 49 16.90 -12.00 4.71
CA GLU A 49 17.96 -11.14 5.25
C GLU A 49 17.76 -9.64 4.94
N LEU A 50 16.50 -9.23 4.78
CA LEU A 50 16.10 -7.84 4.55
C LEU A 50 15.34 -7.33 5.77
N ASP A 51 15.55 -6.07 6.12
CA ASP A 51 14.59 -5.38 6.99
C ASP A 51 13.36 -4.91 6.20
N TYR A 52 12.35 -4.41 6.92
CA TYR A 52 11.10 -3.95 6.34
C TYR A 52 11.31 -2.88 5.25
N TYR A 53 12.17 -1.89 5.49
CA TYR A 53 12.35 -0.78 4.58
C TYR A 53 13.13 -1.19 3.33
N GLU A 54 14.14 -2.05 3.49
CA GLU A 54 14.88 -2.62 2.36
C GLU A 54 13.98 -3.47 1.46
N ALA A 55 13.14 -4.33 2.05
CA ALA A 55 12.21 -5.14 1.29
C ALA A 55 11.18 -4.30 0.53
N VAL A 56 10.59 -3.29 1.19
CA VAL A 56 9.65 -2.38 0.53
C VAL A 56 10.34 -1.63 -0.60
N ALA A 57 11.51 -1.03 -0.37
CA ALA A 57 12.26 -0.28 -1.39
C ALA A 57 12.64 -1.13 -2.61
N GLY A 58 12.85 -2.42 -2.41
CA GLY A 58 13.11 -3.42 -3.45
C GLY A 58 11.88 -3.86 -4.25
N CYS A 59 10.66 -3.54 -3.80
CA CYS A 59 9.43 -3.84 -4.52
C CYS A 59 9.10 -2.80 -5.61
N ASP A 60 8.36 -3.24 -6.62
CA ASP A 60 7.87 -2.37 -7.71
C ASP A 60 6.56 -1.66 -7.36
N MET A 61 5.75 -2.23 -6.45
CA MET A 61 4.46 -1.70 -6.07
C MET A 61 4.00 -2.23 -4.70
N GLY A 62 3.44 -1.36 -3.87
CA GLY A 62 2.73 -1.73 -2.64
C GLY A 62 1.22 -1.85 -2.84
N ILE A 63 0.58 -2.91 -2.35
CA ILE A 63 -0.86 -3.15 -2.54
C ILE A 63 -1.57 -3.20 -1.18
N TYR A 64 -2.33 -2.15 -0.83
CA TYR A 64 -2.97 -1.99 0.48
C TYR A 64 -4.50 -1.79 0.35
N PRO A 65 -5.27 -2.81 -0.06
CA PRO A 65 -6.69 -2.68 -0.39
C PRO A 65 -7.60 -2.73 0.86
N SER A 66 -7.27 -1.95 1.90
CA SER A 66 -7.93 -1.98 3.21
C SER A 66 -9.44 -1.68 3.16
N THR A 67 -10.22 -2.41 3.96
CA THR A 67 -11.65 -2.15 4.23
C THR A 67 -11.88 -1.20 5.40
N TYR A 68 -10.92 -1.15 6.34
CA TYR A 68 -10.91 -0.27 7.50
C TYR A 68 -9.47 0.12 7.81
N GLU A 69 -9.15 1.40 7.67
CA GLU A 69 -7.80 1.95 7.89
C GLU A 69 -7.93 3.43 8.30
N PRO A 70 -7.84 3.77 9.59
CA PRO A 70 -8.12 5.13 10.06
C PRO A 70 -7.24 6.20 9.40
N TYR A 71 -5.99 5.84 9.10
CA TYR A 71 -5.06 6.70 8.36
C TYR A 71 -4.46 5.96 7.17
N GLY A 72 -3.59 4.98 7.38
CA GLY A 72 -2.86 4.32 6.30
C GLY A 72 -1.42 4.82 6.20
N LEU A 73 -0.61 4.46 7.20
CA LEU A 73 0.83 4.78 7.21
C LEU A 73 1.60 3.94 6.19
N THR A 74 1.26 2.66 6.06
CA THR A 74 1.96 1.72 5.16
C THR A 74 2.02 2.19 3.70
N PRO A 75 0.92 2.65 3.05
CA PRO A 75 1.03 3.24 1.71
C PRO A 75 1.90 4.49 1.70
N LEU A 76 1.81 5.37 2.71
CA LEU A 76 2.66 6.57 2.78
C LEU A 76 4.15 6.23 2.96
N GLU A 77 4.48 5.21 3.74
CA GLU A 77 5.85 4.70 3.91
C GLU A 77 6.41 4.14 2.59
N ALA A 78 5.61 3.37 1.85
CA ALA A 78 5.99 2.89 0.53
C ALA A 78 6.29 4.06 -0.43
N LEU A 79 5.42 5.07 -0.46
CA LEU A 79 5.62 6.27 -1.27
C LEU A 79 6.91 7.02 -0.88
N ALA A 80 7.22 7.13 0.42
CA ALA A 80 8.44 7.75 0.92
C ALA A 80 9.72 7.01 0.49
N LEU A 81 9.63 5.69 0.29
CA LEU A 81 10.69 4.86 -0.29
C LEU A 81 10.71 4.89 -1.83
N GLY A 82 9.87 5.73 -2.45
CA GLY A 82 9.75 5.84 -3.90
C GLY A 82 9.10 4.61 -4.53
N VAL A 83 8.22 3.92 -3.82
CA VAL A 83 7.49 2.74 -4.28
C VAL A 83 6.04 3.14 -4.52
N PRO A 84 5.55 3.09 -5.76
CA PRO A 84 4.15 3.35 -6.05
C PRO A 84 3.22 2.42 -5.27
N ALA A 85 2.07 2.92 -4.86
CA ALA A 85 1.18 2.15 -3.99
C ALA A 85 -0.29 2.21 -4.42
N VAL A 86 -1.06 1.19 -4.04
CA VAL A 86 -2.53 1.21 -4.07
C VAL A 86 -3.04 1.34 -2.65
N THR A 87 -3.91 2.32 -2.41
CA THR A 87 -4.72 2.44 -1.19
C THR A 87 -6.20 2.44 -1.57
N THR A 88 -7.11 2.77 -0.63
CA THR A 88 -8.56 2.75 -0.87
C THR A 88 -9.22 4.05 -0.45
N ASP A 89 -10.37 4.34 -1.04
CA ASP A 89 -11.28 5.44 -0.65
C ASP A 89 -11.97 5.21 0.72
N LEU A 90 -11.68 4.09 1.38
CA LEU A 90 -12.07 3.79 2.76
C LEU A 90 -10.94 4.03 3.76
N SER A 91 -9.73 4.37 3.30
CA SER A 91 -8.59 4.74 4.14
C SER A 91 -8.52 6.25 4.33
N GLY A 92 -8.10 6.72 5.52
CA GLY A 92 -7.93 8.15 5.77
C GLY A 92 -6.96 8.83 4.79
N PHE A 93 -5.86 8.15 4.45
CA PHE A 93 -4.85 8.60 3.50
C PHE A 93 -5.39 8.64 2.08
N GLY A 94 -6.15 7.62 1.66
CA GLY A 94 -6.79 7.60 0.33
C GLY A 94 -7.82 8.72 0.16
N LEU A 95 -8.56 9.07 1.21
CA LEU A 95 -9.45 10.25 1.20
C LEU A 95 -8.66 11.55 0.99
N LEU A 96 -7.56 11.75 1.73
CA LEU A 96 -6.70 12.93 1.57
C LEU A 96 -6.09 13.04 0.18
N VAL A 97 -5.64 11.91 -0.38
CA VAL A 97 -5.09 11.84 -1.74
C VAL A 97 -6.14 12.25 -2.78
N ASN A 98 -7.37 11.72 -2.67
CA ASN A 98 -8.47 12.07 -3.58
C ASN A 98 -8.87 13.56 -3.51
N GLU A 99 -8.72 14.20 -2.35
CA GLU A 99 -9.03 15.63 -2.20
C GLU A 99 -7.96 16.55 -2.82
N GLN A 100 -6.70 16.10 -2.87
CA GLN A 100 -5.55 16.95 -3.14
C GLN A 100 -4.85 16.68 -4.47
N LEU A 101 -5.02 15.50 -5.05
CA LEU A 101 -4.33 15.07 -6.26
C LEU A 101 -5.32 14.88 -7.41
N SER A 102 -4.89 15.25 -8.62
CA SER A 102 -5.61 14.94 -9.85
C SER A 102 -5.63 13.43 -10.13
N GLU A 103 -6.67 12.97 -10.81
CA GLU A 103 -6.86 11.55 -11.18
C GLU A 103 -5.69 10.96 -12.01
N GLU A 104 -4.92 11.81 -12.71
CA GLU A 104 -3.78 11.39 -13.52
C GLU A 104 -2.47 11.46 -12.73
N ASN A 105 -2.16 10.41 -11.97
CA ASN A 105 -0.80 10.16 -11.49
C ASN A 105 -0.50 8.65 -11.46
N ASN A 106 0.78 8.28 -11.55
CA ASN A 106 1.23 6.89 -11.48
C ASN A 106 1.92 6.54 -10.14
N GLY A 107 1.94 7.48 -9.19
CA GLY A 107 2.62 7.30 -7.89
C GLY A 107 1.72 6.67 -6.83
N ILE A 108 0.42 7.00 -6.81
CA ILE A 108 -0.56 6.46 -5.88
C ILE A 108 -1.89 6.22 -6.59
N PHE A 109 -2.47 5.04 -6.35
CA PHE A 109 -3.76 4.66 -6.89
C PHE A 109 -4.76 4.52 -5.75
N VAL A 110 -5.92 5.17 -5.85
CA VAL A 110 -6.99 5.05 -4.87
C VAL A 110 -8.08 4.13 -5.42
N LEU A 111 -8.13 2.91 -4.90
CA LEU A 111 -9.14 1.92 -5.26
C LEU A 111 -10.50 2.32 -4.68
N ASN A 112 -11.50 2.47 -5.54
CA ASN A 112 -12.88 2.70 -5.14
C ASN A 112 -13.47 1.42 -4.55
N ARG A 113 -13.73 1.44 -3.25
CA ARG A 113 -14.37 0.37 -2.47
C ARG A 113 -15.68 0.82 -1.85
N LYS A 114 -15.94 2.12 -1.70
CA LYS A 114 -17.15 2.61 -1.05
C LYS A 114 -18.39 2.23 -1.87
N GLY A 115 -19.25 1.41 -1.26
CA GLY A 115 -20.47 0.91 -1.91
C GLY A 115 -20.24 -0.17 -2.96
N ARG A 116 -19.03 -0.76 -3.03
CA ARG A 116 -18.64 -1.82 -3.97
C ARG A 116 -18.53 -3.16 -3.26
N THR A 117 -18.73 -4.26 -4.00
CA THR A 117 -18.45 -5.61 -3.48
C THR A 117 -16.94 -5.91 -3.50
N ASN A 118 -16.53 -6.98 -2.82
CA ASN A 118 -15.13 -7.42 -2.85
C ASN A 118 -14.72 -7.89 -4.25
N GLU A 119 -15.63 -8.52 -4.97
CA GLU A 119 -15.42 -9.05 -6.32
C GLU A 119 -15.20 -7.90 -7.32
N GLU A 120 -16.02 -6.85 -7.24
CA GLU A 120 -15.86 -5.66 -8.08
C GLU A 120 -14.53 -4.95 -7.80
N ALA A 121 -14.21 -4.74 -6.52
CA ALA A 121 -12.95 -4.14 -6.11
C ALA A 121 -11.73 -4.97 -6.53
N ALA A 122 -11.83 -6.31 -6.50
CA ALA A 122 -10.77 -7.20 -6.94
C ALA A 122 -10.52 -7.10 -8.46
N VAL A 123 -11.58 -7.00 -9.26
CA VAL A 123 -11.47 -6.78 -10.72
C VAL A 123 -10.77 -5.46 -11.03
N ASP A 124 -11.15 -4.39 -10.34
CA ASP A 124 -10.53 -3.07 -10.56
C ASP A 124 -9.08 -3.04 -10.06
N LEU A 125 -8.78 -3.67 -8.93
CA LEU A 125 -7.41 -3.84 -8.45
C LEU A 125 -6.53 -4.62 -9.45
N ALA A 126 -7.06 -5.70 -10.03
CA ALA A 126 -6.32 -6.47 -11.04
C ALA A 126 -5.99 -5.63 -12.27
N LYS A 127 -6.89 -4.74 -12.72
CA LYS A 127 -6.62 -3.81 -13.83
C LYS A 127 -5.47 -2.86 -13.50
N ILE A 128 -5.42 -2.33 -12.28
CA ILE A 128 -4.35 -1.44 -11.82
C ILE A 128 -3.01 -2.19 -11.87
N ILE A 129 -2.94 -3.40 -11.30
CA ILE A 129 -1.71 -4.22 -11.27
C ILE A 129 -1.24 -4.55 -12.70
N ILE A 130 -2.15 -4.97 -13.59
CA ILE A 130 -1.83 -5.30 -14.99
C ILE A 130 -1.37 -4.05 -15.76
N LYS A 131 -1.94 -2.87 -15.48
CA LYS A 131 -1.49 -1.62 -16.09
C LYS A 131 -0.07 -1.29 -15.63
N HIS A 132 0.20 -1.38 -14.32
CA HIS A 132 1.51 -1.11 -13.74
C HIS A 132 2.58 -2.07 -14.26
N SER A 133 2.26 -3.36 -14.39
CA SER A 133 3.20 -4.38 -14.88
C SER A 133 3.60 -4.22 -16.36
N LYS A 134 2.94 -3.30 -17.10
CA LYS A 134 3.19 -3.02 -18.52
C LYS A 134 3.92 -1.71 -18.74
N LEU A 135 4.24 -0.97 -17.68
CA LEU A 135 4.98 0.29 -17.79
C LEU A 135 6.39 0.03 -18.33
N SER A 136 6.86 0.95 -19.16
CA SER A 136 8.26 1.04 -19.56
C SER A 136 9.14 1.46 -18.38
N ILE A 137 10.46 1.26 -18.50
CA ILE A 137 11.41 1.65 -17.45
C ILE A 137 11.37 3.15 -17.13
N GLU A 138 11.10 3.99 -18.13
CA GLU A 138 10.96 5.43 -17.97
C GLU A 138 9.68 5.76 -17.19
N GLU A 139 8.55 5.13 -17.53
CA GLU A 139 7.29 5.30 -16.82
C GLU A 139 7.38 4.79 -15.36
N VAL A 140 8.07 3.67 -15.12
CA VAL A 140 8.35 3.19 -13.76
C VAL A 140 9.20 4.20 -13.00
N THR A 141 10.26 4.73 -13.60
CA THR A 141 11.12 5.74 -12.95
C THR A 141 10.31 6.99 -12.58
N ASN A 142 9.49 7.48 -13.50
CA ASN A 142 8.60 8.62 -13.25
C ASN A 142 7.59 8.32 -12.14
N ALA A 143 6.99 7.13 -12.13
CA ALA A 143 6.08 6.70 -11.07
C ALA A 143 6.75 6.69 -9.69
N ARG A 144 8.01 6.23 -9.60
CA ARG A 144 8.80 6.24 -8.35
C ARG A 144 9.13 7.65 -7.88
N ILE A 145 9.45 8.58 -8.79
CA ILE A 145 9.67 10.01 -8.49
C ILE A 145 8.38 10.62 -7.96
N THR A 146 7.27 10.45 -8.69
CA THR A 146 5.96 10.96 -8.28
C THR A 146 5.52 10.40 -6.93
N ALA A 147 5.75 9.11 -6.67
CA ALA A 147 5.47 8.51 -5.36
C ALA A 147 6.18 9.26 -4.22
N ARG A 148 7.48 9.56 -4.41
CA ARG A 148 8.26 10.30 -3.43
C ARG A 148 7.77 11.75 -3.25
N GLU A 149 7.50 12.46 -4.34
CA GLU A 149 6.96 13.83 -4.30
C GLU A 149 5.63 13.89 -3.53
N ILE A 150 4.74 12.92 -3.75
CA ILE A 150 3.46 12.82 -3.03
C ILE A 150 3.72 12.62 -1.54
N SER A 151 4.66 11.76 -1.14
CA SER A 151 4.97 11.53 0.27
C SER A 151 5.42 12.81 1.00
N GLU A 152 6.14 13.71 0.31
CA GLU A 152 6.66 14.95 0.89
C GLU A 152 5.54 15.95 1.24
N LEU A 153 4.43 15.92 0.49
CA LEU A 153 3.22 16.71 0.81
C LEU A 153 2.67 16.37 2.20
N TYR A 154 2.86 15.13 2.65
CA TYR A 154 2.42 14.61 3.94
C TYR A 154 3.55 14.53 4.97
N SER A 155 4.68 15.20 4.74
CA SER A 155 5.73 15.32 5.74
C SER A 155 5.25 16.09 6.98
N TRP A 156 5.90 15.84 8.13
CA TRP A 156 5.63 16.58 9.36
C TRP A 156 5.76 18.10 9.21
N GLN A 157 6.68 18.57 8.37
CA GLN A 157 6.85 19.99 8.08
C GLN A 157 5.58 20.63 7.48
N ASN A 158 4.79 19.86 6.73
CA ASN A 158 3.53 20.30 6.16
C ASN A 158 2.34 20.04 7.09
N ILE A 159 2.24 18.85 7.68
CA ILE A 159 1.10 18.48 8.54
C ILE A 159 1.04 19.30 9.82
N ILE A 160 2.18 19.68 10.41
CA ILE A 160 2.23 20.45 11.67
C ILE A 160 1.48 21.79 11.58
N LYS A 161 1.34 22.35 10.37
CA LYS A 161 0.59 23.58 10.13
C LYS A 161 -0.87 23.43 10.57
N LYS A 162 -1.51 22.29 10.27
CA LYS A 162 -2.88 21.99 10.68
C LYS A 162 -3.02 21.93 12.21
N TYR A 163 -2.05 21.33 12.90
CA TYR A 163 -2.02 21.27 14.36
C TYR A 163 -1.92 22.67 14.99
N ARG A 164 -1.05 23.53 14.45
CA ARG A 164 -0.90 24.92 14.92
C ARG A 164 -2.21 25.70 14.76
N THR A 165 -2.87 25.60 13.61
CA THR A 165 -4.18 26.21 13.39
C THR A 165 -5.21 25.74 14.42
N SER A 166 -5.31 24.44 14.69
CA SER A 166 -6.23 23.91 15.70
C SER A 166 -5.92 24.41 17.11
N TYR A 167 -4.64 24.57 17.45
CA TYR A 167 -4.23 25.13 18.73
C TYR A 167 -4.60 26.61 18.85
N ASP A 168 -4.32 27.41 17.83
CA ASP A 168 -4.68 28.83 17.78
C ASP A 168 -6.20 29.02 17.89
N GLU A 169 -6.99 28.18 17.22
CA GLU A 169 -8.45 28.18 17.36
C GLU A 169 -8.91 27.86 18.78
N ALA A 170 -8.30 26.87 19.44
CA ALA A 170 -8.64 26.51 20.81
C ALA A 170 -8.32 27.65 21.78
N VAL A 171 -7.14 28.25 21.67
CA VAL A 171 -6.71 29.40 22.48
C VAL A 171 -7.64 30.60 22.28
N ASN A 172 -8.01 30.89 21.03
CA ASN A 172 -8.93 31.98 20.71
C ASN A 172 -10.34 31.77 21.28
N ARG A 173 -10.82 30.53 21.41
CA ARG A 173 -12.12 30.24 22.04
C ARG A 173 -12.08 30.45 23.56
N ILE A 174 -10.94 30.17 24.19
CA ILE A 174 -10.76 30.39 25.64
C ILE A 174 -10.72 31.89 25.95
N HIS A 175 -9.97 32.69 25.17
CA HIS A 175 -9.83 34.13 25.39
C HIS A 175 -11.03 34.97 24.91
N LYS A 176 -12.01 34.38 24.21
CA LYS A 176 -13.26 35.04 23.82
C LYS A 176 -14.38 34.95 24.87
N ASN A 177 -14.13 34.26 26.00
CA ASN A 177 -14.92 34.31 27.23
C ASN A 177 -14.21 35.19 28.27
#